data_AF-T0SU83-F1
#
_entry.id   AF-T0SU83-F1
#
_cell.length_a   1.000
_cell.length_b   1.000
_cell.length_c   1.000
_cell.angle_alpha   90.00
_cell.angle_beta   90.00
_cell.angle_gamma   90.00
#
_symmetry.space_group_name_H-M   'P 1'
#
loop_
_entity.id
_entity.type
_entity.pdbx_description
1 polymer ?
#
loop_
_entity_poly.entity_id
_entity_poly.type
_entity_poly.pdbx_seq_one_letter_code
_entity_poly.pdbx_strand_id
1 'polypeptide(L)'
;MKFFLAFTSMMMSLSIFAQDIDCSSYNPKFYPNKSLDDIEKVLSRYEHVGRYPVVGKTTCRIKYSTKDYEAKIARKDKEAGSAKVSVESHGIKFKNESPELIKIFEKLTTKENFIVSDDEHNFTSKCDKVLCAVKEIFGDDVGPRILYIHQEYGLNASYLSFRDADNWQKDELDLMLWGLEDLPRGMLPLEDNRSFVKMQKGMTYKMYSGSGGCVGANAELRFFDCLWNNFGSDLNRMAVLAHEVAHFVGHKLNADNSSEWEDLSGWESEMSFENYDLKTEWSKSEDACFFSTYGQTNPAEDFAEAFVAYRYVADEYKKECPEKYQYLRDKVFNGIEFTKDKKYCEKRDQVKFELTRSQKIQMFLPF
;
A
#
# COMPACT_ATOMS: atom_id res chain seq x y z
N MET A 1 45.05 49.65 -41.30
CA MET A 1 43.68 49.39 -41.77
C MET A 1 42.89 48.85 -40.57
N LYS A 2 42.16 49.73 -39.89
CA LYS A 2 40.69 49.90 -39.95
C LYS A 2 39.90 48.77 -39.25
N PHE A 3 39.36 49.17 -38.08
CA PHE A 3 38.21 48.66 -37.32
C PHE A 3 37.09 48.02 -38.14
N PHE A 4 36.36 47.04 -37.56
CA PHE A 4 34.97 47.24 -37.12
C PHE A 4 34.46 46.09 -36.21
N LEU A 5 33.78 46.47 -35.13
CA LEU A 5 32.91 45.63 -34.30
C LEU A 5 31.71 45.12 -35.10
N ALA A 6 31.22 43.92 -34.77
CA ALA A 6 29.80 43.60 -34.85
C ALA A 6 29.42 42.67 -33.69
N PHE A 7 28.89 43.28 -32.64
CA PHE A 7 28.10 42.63 -31.60
C PHE A 7 26.70 42.41 -32.18
N THR A 8 26.30 41.17 -32.41
CA THR A 8 24.88 40.84 -32.63
C THR A 8 24.32 40.17 -31.40
N SER A 9 23.57 40.97 -30.65
CA SER A 9 22.59 40.54 -29.66
C SER A 9 21.58 39.62 -30.34
N MET A 10 21.41 38.41 -29.82
CA MET A 10 20.26 37.58 -30.12
C MET A 10 19.53 37.32 -28.80
N MET A 11 18.56 38.18 -28.51
CA MET A 11 17.51 37.90 -27.53
C MET A 11 16.76 36.66 -28.02
N MET A 12 16.94 35.52 -27.34
CA MET A 12 15.96 34.44 -27.41
C MET A 12 14.86 34.75 -26.41
N SER A 13 13.74 35.26 -26.92
CA SER A 13 12.45 35.20 -26.25
C SER A 13 12.03 33.73 -26.14
N LEU A 14 12.12 33.15 -24.94
CA LEU A 14 11.47 31.89 -24.60
C LEU A 14 9.98 32.16 -24.31
N SER A 15 9.19 32.20 -25.37
CA SER A 15 7.75 32.01 -25.28
C SER A 15 7.50 30.52 -25.16
N ILE A 16 7.30 30.02 -23.94
CA ILE A 16 6.82 28.66 -23.70
C ILE A 16 5.32 28.66 -24.01
N PHE A 17 4.97 28.30 -25.23
CA PHE A 17 3.65 27.74 -25.51
C PHE A 17 3.70 26.25 -25.20
N ALA A 18 2.70 25.78 -24.47
CA ALA A 18 2.44 24.37 -24.22
C ALA A 18 2.42 23.63 -25.57
N GLN A 19 3.39 22.73 -25.77
CA GLN A 19 3.31 21.74 -26.84
C GLN A 19 2.55 20.54 -26.29
N ASP A 20 1.42 20.26 -26.93
CA ASP A 20 0.70 19.00 -26.81
C ASP A 20 1.69 17.84 -26.99
N ILE A 21 1.75 16.97 -25.98
CA ILE A 21 2.55 15.75 -26.03
C ILE A 21 1.84 14.79 -26.99
N ASP A 22 2.46 14.61 -28.16
CA ASP A 22 2.11 13.56 -29.10
C ASP A 22 2.49 12.20 -28.48
N CYS A 23 1.48 11.48 -27.99
CA CYS A 23 1.62 10.15 -27.40
C CYS A 23 1.89 9.02 -28.44
N SER A 24 2.15 9.33 -29.71
CA SER A 24 2.35 8.31 -30.75
C SER A 24 3.71 7.62 -30.74
N SER A 25 4.64 7.98 -29.85
CA SER A 25 5.98 7.36 -29.79
C SER A 25 6.22 6.47 -28.56
N TYR A 26 5.19 5.76 -28.06
CA TYR A 26 5.39 4.64 -27.16
C TYR A 26 5.89 3.42 -27.96
N ASN A 27 7.17 3.07 -27.79
CA ASN A 27 7.79 1.90 -28.41
C ASN A 27 7.79 0.73 -27.41
N PRO A 28 6.89 -0.26 -27.54
CA PRO A 28 6.75 -1.36 -26.60
C PRO A 28 7.82 -2.41 -26.91
N LYS A 29 9.06 -2.20 -26.46
CA LYS A 29 10.13 -3.20 -26.62
C LYS A 29 9.96 -4.46 -25.75
N PHE A 30 8.89 -4.59 -24.96
CA PHE A 30 8.70 -5.73 -24.05
C PHE A 30 7.58 -6.72 -24.41
N TYR A 31 6.80 -6.49 -25.47
CA TYR A 31 5.81 -7.46 -25.96
C TYR A 31 5.70 -7.45 -27.49
N PRO A 32 6.66 -8.06 -28.21
CA PRO A 32 6.53 -8.19 -29.65
C PRO A 32 5.40 -9.21 -29.94
N ASN A 33 4.36 -8.76 -30.65
CA ASN A 33 3.31 -9.56 -31.29
C ASN A 33 2.11 -10.00 -30.42
N LYS A 34 1.51 -9.11 -29.62
CA LYS A 34 0.16 -9.32 -29.08
C LYS A 34 -0.77 -8.19 -29.52
N SER A 35 -1.97 -8.53 -29.99
CA SER A 35 -2.96 -7.55 -30.43
C SER A 35 -3.47 -6.72 -29.24
N LEU A 36 -4.12 -5.59 -29.50
CA LEU A 36 -4.81 -4.84 -28.45
C LEU A 36 -5.83 -5.73 -27.70
N ASP A 37 -6.50 -6.65 -28.40
CA ASP A 37 -7.38 -7.66 -27.79
C ASP A 37 -6.66 -8.62 -26.83
N ASP A 38 -5.39 -8.94 -27.08
CA ASP A 38 -4.59 -9.77 -26.18
C ASP A 38 -4.15 -9.00 -24.93
N ILE A 39 -3.92 -7.69 -25.04
CA ILE A 39 -3.69 -6.79 -23.91
C ILE A 39 -4.98 -6.64 -23.11
N GLU A 40 -6.12 -6.50 -23.77
CA GLU A 40 -7.45 -6.47 -23.15
C GLU A 40 -7.78 -7.80 -22.44
N LYS A 41 -7.43 -8.95 -23.02
CA LYS A 41 -7.55 -10.28 -22.38
C LYS A 41 -6.56 -10.53 -21.23
N VAL A 42 -5.47 -9.78 -21.18
CA VAL A 42 -4.53 -9.81 -20.05
C VAL A 42 -5.07 -8.90 -18.95
N LEU A 43 -5.52 -7.69 -19.28
CA LEU A 43 -6.18 -6.77 -18.35
C LEU A 43 -7.51 -7.33 -17.79
N SER A 44 -8.27 -8.10 -18.59
CA SER A 44 -9.47 -8.82 -18.16
C SER A 44 -9.17 -10.09 -17.35
N ARG A 45 -7.90 -10.48 -17.19
CA ARG A 45 -7.49 -11.48 -16.18
C ARG A 45 -7.11 -10.82 -14.86
N TYR A 46 -6.78 -9.52 -14.89
CA TYR A 46 -6.56 -8.69 -13.70
C TYR A 46 -7.85 -7.99 -13.28
N GLU A 47 -8.94 -8.74 -13.17
CA GLU A 47 -10.27 -8.28 -12.74
C GLU A 47 -10.36 -7.88 -11.25
N HIS A 48 -9.31 -7.30 -10.66
CA HIS A 48 -9.45 -6.69 -9.33
C HIS A 48 -10.52 -5.59 -9.32
N VAL A 49 -10.98 -5.11 -10.50
CA VAL A 49 -11.77 -3.88 -10.64
C VAL A 49 -12.77 -3.87 -11.80
N GLY A 50 -12.83 -4.92 -12.65
CA GLY A 50 -13.56 -4.89 -13.93
C GLY A 50 -15.08 -4.72 -13.83
N ARG A 51 -15.65 -4.90 -12.63
CA ARG A 51 -17.09 -4.79 -12.37
C ARG A 51 -17.50 -3.68 -11.41
N TYR A 52 -16.59 -2.88 -10.84
CA TYR A 52 -17.05 -1.89 -9.86
C TYR A 52 -17.77 -0.72 -10.56
N PRO A 53 -19.10 -0.56 -10.42
CA PRO A 53 -19.79 0.61 -10.95
C PRO A 53 -19.21 1.87 -10.28
N VAL A 54 -19.03 2.92 -11.08
CA VAL A 54 -18.56 4.28 -10.71
C VAL A 54 -18.56 4.57 -9.20
N VAL A 55 -17.46 4.21 -8.54
CA VAL A 55 -17.21 4.29 -7.08
C VAL A 55 -16.89 5.73 -6.63
N GLY A 56 -17.17 6.73 -7.47
CA GLY A 56 -16.81 8.14 -7.23
C GLY A 56 -17.45 8.78 -6.00
N LYS A 57 -18.36 8.09 -5.28
CA LYS A 57 -19.09 8.62 -4.11
C LYS A 57 -18.76 7.94 -2.78
N THR A 58 -17.94 6.89 -2.74
CA THR A 58 -17.69 6.07 -1.52
C THR A 58 -16.27 6.19 -0.95
N THR A 59 -15.43 7.04 -1.54
CA THR A 59 -14.04 7.30 -1.08
C THR A 59 -13.99 8.49 -0.13
N CYS A 60 -13.33 8.31 1.01
CA CYS A 60 -13.06 9.35 2.00
C CYS A 60 -11.80 10.09 1.58
N ARG A 61 -11.94 10.96 0.59
CA ARG A 61 -10.84 11.79 0.09
C ARG A 61 -10.55 12.94 1.04
N ILE A 62 -9.96 12.64 2.19
CA ILE A 62 -9.49 13.66 3.11
C ILE A 62 -8.13 14.16 2.60
N LYS A 63 -8.14 15.34 2.00
CA LYS A 63 -6.91 16.02 1.59
C LYS A 63 -6.29 16.71 2.80
N TYR A 64 -5.17 16.17 3.27
CA TYR A 64 -4.34 16.79 4.29
C TYR A 64 -3.19 17.54 3.63
N SER A 65 -2.91 18.75 4.11
CA SER A 65 -1.68 19.45 3.80
C SER A 65 -0.50 18.83 4.56
N THR A 66 0.73 19.15 4.15
CA THR A 66 1.94 18.75 4.88
C THR A 66 1.87 19.18 6.35
N LYS A 67 1.36 20.40 6.63
CA LYS A 67 1.18 20.91 8.00
C LYS A 67 0.17 20.11 8.82
N ASP A 68 -0.86 19.55 8.18
CA ASP A 68 -1.84 18.70 8.87
C ASP A 68 -1.19 17.39 9.35
N TYR A 69 -0.32 16.79 8.52
CA TYR A 69 0.47 15.62 8.92
C TYR A 69 1.46 15.95 10.04
N GLU A 70 2.18 17.07 9.93
CA GLU A 70 3.07 17.55 11.00
C GLU A 70 2.31 17.72 12.33
N ALA A 71 1.12 18.33 12.30
CA ALA A 71 0.28 18.51 13.47
C ALA A 71 -0.23 17.18 14.06
N LYS A 72 -0.60 16.21 13.22
CA LYS A 72 -0.99 14.86 13.65
C LYS A 72 0.16 14.13 14.32
N ILE A 73 1.38 14.22 13.77
CA ILE A 73 2.59 13.62 14.34
C ILE A 73 2.87 14.20 15.73
N ALA A 74 2.86 15.54 15.83
CA ALA A 74 3.08 16.23 17.09
C ALA A 74 2.01 15.91 18.14
N ARG A 75 0.74 15.79 17.73
CA ARG A 75 -0.35 15.41 18.63
C ARG A 75 -0.13 14.00 19.18
N LYS A 76 0.20 13.03 18.33
CA LYS A 76 0.39 11.63 18.74
C LYS A 76 1.61 11.47 19.65
N ASP A 77 2.68 12.20 19.38
CA ASP A 77 3.84 12.28 20.27
C ASP A 77 3.46 12.87 21.65
N LYS A 78 2.66 13.94 21.68
CA LYS A 78 2.15 14.51 22.94
C LYS A 78 1.26 13.51 23.71
N GLU A 79 0.42 12.75 23.01
CA GLU A 79 -0.46 11.74 23.60
C GLU A 79 0.31 10.55 24.18
N ALA A 80 1.45 10.17 23.59
CA ALA A 80 2.32 9.12 24.12
C ALA A 80 2.92 9.49 25.49
N GLY A 81 3.18 10.78 25.72
CA GLY A 81 3.58 11.30 27.04
C GLY A 81 4.98 10.86 27.49
N SER A 82 5.78 10.25 26.62
CA SER A 82 7.11 9.75 26.93
C SER A 82 8.09 10.88 27.28
N ALA A 83 8.95 10.62 28.25
CA ALA A 83 10.01 11.54 28.62
C ALA A 83 10.95 11.76 27.42
N LYS A 84 11.21 13.04 27.12
CA LYS A 84 12.07 13.43 26.00
C LYS A 84 13.53 13.06 26.28
N VAL A 85 14.24 12.61 25.24
CA VAL A 85 15.64 12.16 25.32
C VAL A 85 16.54 12.95 24.37
N SER A 86 17.85 12.89 24.59
CA SER A 86 18.85 13.39 23.64
C SER A 86 19.82 12.25 23.32
N VAL A 87 19.92 11.89 22.04
CA VAL A 87 20.67 10.73 21.56
C VAL A 87 21.22 11.02 20.17
N GLU A 88 22.30 10.35 19.81
CA GLU A 88 22.83 10.34 18.45
C GLU A 88 22.38 9.05 17.75
N SER A 89 21.81 9.18 16.55
CA SER A 89 21.39 8.04 15.74
C SER A 89 21.67 8.33 14.27
N HIS A 90 22.30 7.39 13.57
CA HIS A 90 22.66 7.51 12.14
C HIS A 90 23.41 8.83 11.81
N GLY A 91 24.29 9.28 12.71
CA GLY A 91 25.08 10.52 12.56
C GLY A 91 24.35 11.83 12.91
N ILE A 92 23.07 11.76 13.33
CA ILE A 92 22.27 12.94 13.71
C ILE A 92 22.11 13.01 15.23
N LYS A 93 22.39 14.17 15.82
CA LYS A 93 22.26 14.42 17.26
C LYS A 93 20.90 14.99 17.61
N PHE A 94 19.94 14.13 17.93
CA PHE A 94 18.61 14.53 18.39
C PHE A 94 18.64 15.07 19.82
N LYS A 95 17.93 16.17 20.06
CA LYS A 95 17.88 16.85 21.36
C LYS A 95 16.45 16.99 21.84
N ASN A 96 16.18 16.65 23.10
CA ASN A 96 14.86 16.74 23.72
C ASN A 96 13.76 16.18 22.80
N GLU A 97 14.01 15.03 22.19
CA GLU A 97 13.18 14.41 21.18
C GLU A 97 12.39 13.21 21.74
N SER A 98 11.29 12.88 21.08
CA SER A 98 10.49 11.69 21.33
C SER A 98 11.31 10.41 21.10
N PRO A 99 11.44 9.52 22.10
CA PRO A 99 12.02 8.19 21.90
C PRO A 99 11.30 7.40 20.80
N GLU A 100 9.98 7.55 20.69
CA GLU A 100 9.17 6.87 19.67
C GLU A 100 9.50 7.38 18.26
N LEU A 101 9.61 8.70 18.08
CA LEU A 101 10.00 9.25 16.78
C LEU A 101 11.43 8.87 16.40
N ILE A 102 12.35 8.79 17.36
CA ILE A 102 13.73 8.32 17.12
C ILE A 102 13.70 6.86 16.64
N LYS A 103 12.94 5.98 17.29
CA LYS A 103 12.79 4.58 16.87
C LYS A 103 12.20 4.45 15.48
N ILE A 104 11.23 5.30 15.12
CA ILE A 104 10.68 5.32 13.76
C ILE A 104 11.73 5.82 12.78
N PHE A 105 12.45 6.90 13.10
CA PHE A 105 13.52 7.42 12.27
C PHE A 105 14.56 6.33 11.94
N GLU A 106 15.04 5.60 12.95
CA GLU A 106 15.97 4.48 12.78
C GLU A 106 15.44 3.46 11.78
N LYS A 107 14.19 3.01 11.98
CA LYS A 107 13.53 2.08 11.06
C LYS A 107 13.44 2.59 9.62
N LEU A 108 13.16 3.88 9.43
CA LEU A 108 13.09 4.51 8.12
C LEU A 108 14.47 4.67 7.47
N THR A 109 15.56 4.60 8.23
CA THR A 109 16.92 4.86 7.72
C THR A 109 17.88 3.68 7.79
N THR A 110 17.44 2.54 8.34
CA THR A 110 18.18 1.29 8.34
C THR A 110 17.64 0.37 7.23
N LYS A 111 18.55 -0.24 6.45
CA LYS A 111 18.16 -1.28 5.49
C LYS A 111 17.65 -2.52 6.20
N GLU A 112 16.52 -3.03 5.74
CA GLU A 112 16.04 -4.37 6.06
C GLU A 112 16.96 -5.39 5.35
N ASN A 113 17.76 -6.11 6.14
CA ASN A 113 18.53 -7.25 5.66
C ASN A 113 18.21 -8.48 6.53
N PHE A 114 17.89 -9.61 5.89
CA PHE A 114 17.62 -10.88 6.56
C PHE A 114 18.88 -11.58 7.14
N ILE A 115 20.10 -11.12 6.82
CA ILE A 115 21.32 -11.89 7.12
C ILE A 115 22.44 -11.09 7.82
N VAL A 116 22.60 -9.77 7.62
CA VAL A 116 23.56 -8.95 8.39
C VAL A 116 23.10 -7.48 8.38
N SER A 117 22.99 -6.84 9.55
CA SER A 117 22.42 -5.50 9.77
C SER A 117 23.47 -4.36 9.79
N ASP A 118 24.45 -4.36 8.90
CA ASP A 118 25.58 -3.41 8.99
C ASP A 118 25.52 -2.23 8.00
N ASP A 119 24.48 -2.14 7.16
CA ASP A 119 24.29 -1.02 6.23
C ASP A 119 23.40 0.08 6.87
N GLU A 120 23.88 0.69 7.95
CA GLU A 120 23.26 1.91 8.50
C GLU A 120 23.64 3.12 7.63
N HIS A 121 22.64 3.87 7.17
CA HIS A 121 22.90 5.12 6.47
C HIS A 121 23.34 6.20 7.45
N ASN A 122 24.61 6.62 7.43
CA ASN A 122 25.06 7.79 8.19
C ASN A 122 24.76 9.07 7.44
N PHE A 123 24.07 10.02 8.10
CA PHE A 123 23.73 11.31 7.54
C PHE A 123 24.55 12.43 8.18
N THR A 124 24.86 13.45 7.40
CA THR A 124 25.33 14.73 7.93
C THR A 124 24.18 15.72 7.83
N SER A 125 23.55 16.05 8.96
CA SER A 125 22.40 16.96 9.02
C SER A 125 22.60 18.02 10.11
N LYS A 126 21.98 19.19 9.91
CA LYS A 126 21.90 20.25 10.92
C LYS A 126 20.68 20.12 11.83
N CYS A 127 19.80 19.18 11.53
CA CYS A 127 18.59 18.93 12.30
C CYS A 127 18.93 18.32 13.67
N ASP A 128 18.19 18.73 14.69
CA ASP A 128 18.20 18.13 16.02
C ASP A 128 16.84 17.55 16.43
N LYS A 129 15.91 17.50 15.47
CA LYS A 129 14.57 16.91 15.56
C LYS A 129 14.32 15.93 14.43
N VAL A 130 13.59 14.86 14.71
CA VAL A 130 13.25 13.82 13.73
C VAL A 130 12.45 14.40 12.57
N LEU A 131 11.45 15.24 12.85
CA LEU A 131 10.64 15.86 11.79
C LEU A 131 11.49 16.72 10.84
N CYS A 132 12.49 17.42 11.35
CA CYS A 132 13.45 18.16 10.52
C CYS A 132 14.29 17.18 9.68
N ALA A 133 14.85 16.14 10.30
CA ALA A 133 15.72 15.18 9.63
C ALA A 133 14.99 14.44 8.49
N VAL A 134 13.75 13.97 8.71
CA VAL A 134 12.99 13.29 7.63
C VAL A 134 12.65 14.23 6.47
N LYS A 135 12.45 15.52 6.72
CA LYS A 135 12.24 16.52 5.66
C LYS A 135 13.52 16.76 4.85
N GLU A 136 14.67 16.79 5.53
CA GLU A 136 15.97 16.91 4.86
C GLU A 136 16.30 15.68 4.02
N ILE A 137 16.00 14.48 4.51
CA ILE A 137 16.34 13.20 3.84
C ILE A 137 15.35 12.84 2.74
N PHE A 138 14.05 12.87 3.03
CA PHE A 138 13.00 12.40 2.11
C PHE A 138 12.29 13.54 1.36
N GLY A 139 12.59 14.80 1.69
CA GLY A 139 11.97 15.99 1.12
C GLY A 139 10.86 16.58 1.99
N ASP A 140 10.64 17.90 1.85
CA ASP A 140 9.75 18.68 2.72
C ASP A 140 8.30 18.19 2.74
N ASP A 141 7.80 17.68 1.61
CA ASP A 141 6.43 17.18 1.49
C ASP A 141 6.31 15.67 1.77
N VAL A 142 7.29 14.88 1.34
CA VAL A 142 7.22 13.41 1.41
C VAL A 142 7.67 12.91 2.79
N GLY A 143 8.70 13.50 3.39
CA GLY A 143 9.22 13.09 4.70
C GLY A 143 8.17 13.07 5.82
N PRO A 144 7.37 14.14 6.02
CA PRO A 144 6.31 14.13 7.02
C PRO A 144 5.25 13.06 6.77
N ARG A 145 4.95 12.74 5.50
CA ARG A 145 4.01 11.68 5.15
C ARG A 145 4.56 10.30 5.47
N ILE A 146 5.81 10.01 5.11
CA ILE A 146 6.48 8.74 5.44
C ILE A 146 6.49 8.55 6.97
N LEU A 147 6.86 9.59 7.72
CA LEU A 147 6.87 9.56 9.18
C LEU A 147 5.47 9.32 9.77
N TYR A 148 4.45 10.02 9.25
CA TYR A 148 3.06 9.80 9.65
C TYR A 148 2.57 8.38 9.31
N ILE A 149 2.92 7.86 8.13
CA ILE A 149 2.51 6.53 7.69
C ILE A 149 3.03 5.47 8.65
N HIS A 150 4.29 5.58 9.04
CA HIS A 150 4.90 4.66 10.00
C HIS A 150 4.27 4.82 11.39
N GLN A 151 4.16 6.06 11.87
CA GLN A 151 3.62 6.32 13.19
C GLN A 151 2.14 5.90 13.33
N GLU A 152 1.31 6.10 12.30
CA GLU A 152 -0.13 5.80 12.35
C GLU A 152 -0.46 4.36 11.96
N TYR A 153 0.18 3.82 10.92
CA TYR A 153 -0.19 2.53 10.33
C TYR A 153 0.83 1.42 10.59
N GLY A 154 2.03 1.75 11.09
CA GLY A 154 3.15 0.82 11.25
C GLY A 154 3.88 0.51 9.94
N LEU A 155 3.50 1.18 8.85
CA LEU A 155 4.01 0.91 7.50
C LEU A 155 5.26 1.75 7.21
N ASN A 156 6.25 1.15 6.57
CA ASN A 156 7.52 1.78 6.23
C ASN A 156 7.56 2.11 4.72
N ALA A 157 7.41 3.40 4.44
CA ALA A 157 7.41 3.96 3.09
C ALA A 157 8.80 4.48 2.65
N SER A 158 9.86 4.13 3.38
CA SER A 158 11.22 4.56 3.07
C SER A 158 11.83 3.72 1.95
N TYR A 159 12.32 4.39 0.91
CA TYR A 159 13.12 3.76 -0.13
C TYR A 159 14.53 3.37 0.34
N LEU A 160 14.98 3.90 1.48
CA LEU A 160 16.28 3.54 2.07
C LEU A 160 16.21 2.21 2.82
N SER A 161 15.03 1.85 3.34
CA SER A 161 14.84 0.65 4.15
C SER A 161 14.75 -0.62 3.33
N PHE A 162 14.33 -0.56 2.07
CA PHE A 162 14.01 -1.77 1.31
C PHE A 162 14.79 -1.84 0.00
N ARG A 163 15.30 -3.04 -0.31
CA ARG A 163 15.98 -3.30 -1.58
C ARG A 163 15.04 -2.99 -2.74
N ASP A 164 15.59 -2.35 -3.76
CA ASP A 164 14.92 -2.05 -5.03
C ASP A 164 13.70 -1.12 -4.91
N ALA A 165 13.53 -0.44 -3.78
CA ALA A 165 12.53 0.59 -3.61
C ALA A 165 12.95 1.91 -4.28
N ASP A 166 11.96 2.71 -4.65
CA ASP A 166 12.11 4.02 -5.28
C ASP A 166 11.40 5.10 -4.46
N ASN A 167 11.78 6.35 -4.72
CA ASN A 167 11.17 7.51 -4.09
C ASN A 167 9.69 7.63 -4.47
N TRP A 168 8.85 7.75 -3.46
CA TRP A 168 7.46 8.17 -3.67
C TRP A 168 7.40 9.59 -4.23
N GLN A 169 6.60 9.80 -5.28
CA GLN A 169 6.12 11.14 -5.59
C GLN A 169 5.02 11.54 -4.61
N LYS A 170 4.93 12.82 -4.28
CA LYS A 170 3.96 13.34 -3.30
C LYS A 170 2.53 12.90 -3.61
N ASP A 171 2.10 13.03 -4.87
CA ASP A 171 0.72 12.74 -5.25
C ASP A 171 0.43 11.22 -5.28
N GLU A 172 1.44 10.39 -5.56
CA GLU A 172 1.33 8.93 -5.42
C GLU A 172 1.15 8.54 -3.95
N LEU A 173 1.93 9.13 -3.06
CA LEU A 173 1.84 8.86 -1.62
C LEU A 173 0.54 9.39 -1.01
N ASP A 174 0.05 10.55 -1.48
CA ASP A 174 -1.26 11.09 -1.07
C ASP A 174 -2.39 10.14 -1.46
N LEU A 175 -2.35 9.57 -2.68
CA LEU A 175 -3.34 8.59 -3.12
C LEU A 175 -3.35 7.34 -2.22
N MET A 176 -2.17 6.86 -1.87
CA MET A 176 -2.02 5.70 -1.00
C MET A 176 -2.47 5.97 0.43
N LEU A 177 -2.20 7.18 0.94
CA LEU A 177 -2.75 7.65 2.21
C LEU A 177 -4.28 7.74 2.19
N TRP A 178 -4.91 8.14 1.07
CA TRP A 178 -6.37 8.10 0.96
C TRP A 178 -6.90 6.68 1.04
N GLY A 179 -6.23 5.71 0.40
CA GLY A 179 -6.63 4.31 0.52
C GLY A 179 -6.47 3.75 1.94
N LEU A 180 -5.43 4.17 2.68
CA LEU A 180 -5.26 3.81 4.10
C LEU A 180 -6.30 4.48 5.01
N GLU A 181 -6.60 5.77 4.81
CA GLU A 181 -7.63 6.48 5.59
C GLU A 181 -9.06 6.02 5.22
N ASP A 182 -9.24 5.34 4.08
CA ASP A 182 -10.50 4.69 3.70
C ASP A 182 -10.80 3.45 4.55
N LEU A 183 -9.81 2.88 5.24
CA LEU A 183 -9.98 1.72 6.11
C LEU A 183 -10.40 2.13 7.53
N PRO A 184 -11.21 1.32 8.24
CA PRO A 184 -11.53 1.58 9.63
C PRO A 184 -10.28 1.70 10.51
N ARG A 185 -10.21 2.76 11.32
CA ARG A 185 -9.11 3.00 12.26
C ARG A 185 -8.84 1.84 13.22
N GLY A 186 -9.87 1.07 13.58
CA GLY A 186 -9.73 -0.10 14.43
C GLY A 186 -8.75 -1.13 13.86
N MET A 187 -8.64 -1.25 12.54
CA MET A 187 -7.80 -2.26 11.87
C MET A 187 -6.30 -1.96 11.95
N LEU A 188 -5.95 -0.77 12.47
CA LEU A 188 -4.63 -0.20 12.41
C LEU A 188 -4.02 -0.09 13.82
N PRO A 189 -2.69 -0.20 13.96
CA PRO A 189 -1.70 -0.44 12.91
C PRO A 189 -1.76 -1.88 12.37
N LEU A 190 -1.37 -2.05 11.12
CA LEU A 190 -1.37 -3.36 10.46
C LEU A 190 -0.31 -4.26 11.12
N GLU A 191 0.94 -3.82 11.03
CA GLU A 191 2.12 -4.48 11.59
C GLU A 191 3.25 -3.44 11.75
N ASP A 192 4.18 -3.69 12.67
CA ASP A 192 5.29 -2.78 12.93
C ASP A 192 6.40 -2.92 11.88
N ASN A 193 6.74 -1.82 11.20
CA ASN A 193 7.80 -1.70 10.19
C ASN A 193 7.61 -2.52 8.90
N ARG A 194 6.38 -2.89 8.55
CA ARG A 194 6.11 -3.63 7.30
C ARG A 194 6.39 -2.76 6.08
N SER A 195 6.90 -3.35 4.99
CA SER A 195 7.12 -2.64 3.73
C SER A 195 5.87 -1.92 3.23
N PHE A 196 6.07 -0.76 2.63
CA PHE A 196 5.06 0.01 1.93
C PHE A 196 5.74 0.84 0.84
N VAL A 197 6.29 0.15 -0.14
CA VAL A 197 7.25 0.74 -1.07
C VAL A 197 6.81 0.63 -2.50
N LYS A 198 7.03 1.71 -3.24
CA LYS A 198 7.04 1.67 -4.68
C LYS A 198 8.37 1.06 -5.13
N MET A 199 8.31 0.05 -5.98
CA MET A 199 9.49 -0.57 -6.56
C MET A 199 10.02 0.30 -7.70
N GLN A 200 11.33 0.20 -7.97
CA GLN A 200 12.00 0.91 -9.06
C GLN A 200 11.29 0.75 -10.39
N LYS A 201 11.31 1.82 -11.19
CA LYS A 201 10.73 1.83 -12.54
C LYS A 201 11.27 0.66 -13.38
N GLY A 202 10.38 -0.05 -14.07
CA GLY A 202 10.69 -1.25 -14.84
C GLY A 202 10.82 -2.53 -14.01
N MET A 203 10.78 -2.47 -12.67
CA MET A 203 10.79 -3.66 -11.84
C MET A 203 9.46 -4.42 -11.96
N THR A 204 9.58 -5.71 -12.26
CA THR A 204 8.45 -6.65 -12.29
C THR A 204 8.55 -7.60 -11.11
N TYR A 205 7.43 -8.20 -10.71
CA TYR A 205 7.44 -9.23 -9.67
C TYR A 205 8.32 -10.40 -10.05
N LYS A 206 8.33 -10.82 -11.33
CA LYS A 206 9.25 -11.84 -11.83
C LYS A 206 10.73 -11.52 -11.56
N MET A 207 11.13 -10.25 -11.72
CA MET A 207 12.51 -9.83 -11.43
C MET A 207 12.80 -9.85 -9.93
N TYR A 208 11.80 -9.53 -9.10
CA TYR A 208 11.92 -9.46 -7.65
C TYR A 208 11.90 -10.85 -6.97
N SER A 209 10.92 -11.69 -7.29
CA SER A 209 10.71 -13.01 -6.67
C SER A 209 11.33 -14.16 -7.46
N GLY A 210 11.88 -13.91 -8.65
CA GLY A 210 12.36 -14.94 -9.58
C GLY A 210 11.27 -15.72 -10.29
N SER A 211 9.98 -15.47 -9.99
CA SER A 211 8.84 -16.21 -10.53
C SER A 211 7.59 -15.32 -10.71
N GLY A 212 6.56 -15.83 -11.36
CA GLY A 212 5.33 -15.07 -11.61
C GLY A 212 5.41 -14.11 -12.80
N GLY A 213 4.42 -13.22 -12.88
CA GLY A 213 4.18 -12.36 -14.03
C GLY A 213 4.26 -10.86 -13.74
N CYS A 214 3.57 -10.09 -14.56
CA CYS A 214 3.29 -8.68 -14.30
C CYS A 214 2.21 -8.60 -13.21
N VAL A 215 2.49 -7.94 -12.08
CA VAL A 215 1.50 -7.69 -11.02
C VAL A 215 1.61 -6.23 -10.58
N GLY A 216 0.58 -5.70 -9.94
CA GLY A 216 0.56 -4.31 -9.48
C GLY A 216 1.08 -4.14 -8.07
N ALA A 217 0.84 -5.13 -7.23
CA ALA A 217 1.37 -5.23 -5.90
C ALA A 217 1.51 -6.70 -5.48
N ASN A 218 1.98 -6.93 -4.26
CA ASN A 218 1.96 -8.23 -3.61
C ASN A 218 1.60 -8.07 -2.13
N ALA A 219 1.45 -9.21 -1.44
CA ALA A 219 1.21 -9.26 0.00
C ALA A 219 2.40 -8.77 0.85
N GLU A 220 3.45 -8.19 0.27
CA GLU A 220 4.46 -7.43 1.04
C GLU A 220 4.20 -5.92 0.92
N LEU A 221 3.09 -5.48 0.33
CA LEU A 221 2.83 -4.05 0.03
C LEU A 221 3.96 -3.42 -0.79
N ARG A 222 4.48 -4.17 -1.75
CA ARG A 222 5.45 -3.69 -2.74
C ARG A 222 4.70 -3.42 -4.04
N PHE A 223 4.73 -2.17 -4.50
CA PHE A 223 3.97 -1.73 -5.67
C PHE A 223 4.87 -1.72 -6.90
N PHE A 224 4.56 -2.56 -7.89
CA PHE A 224 5.40 -2.78 -9.07
C PHE A 224 4.96 -1.93 -10.26
N ASP A 225 5.94 -1.43 -11.02
CA ASP A 225 5.74 -0.50 -12.13
C ASP A 225 4.82 -1.04 -13.24
N CYS A 226 4.81 -2.37 -13.40
CA CYS A 226 4.16 -3.06 -14.50
C CYS A 226 2.65 -2.77 -14.61
N LEU A 227 1.94 -2.71 -13.48
CA LEU A 227 0.53 -2.31 -13.47
C LEU A 227 0.31 -0.95 -12.78
N TRP A 228 1.24 -0.47 -11.95
CA TRP A 228 1.09 0.80 -11.23
C TRP A 228 0.77 2.00 -12.14
N ASN A 229 1.46 2.13 -13.27
CA ASN A 229 1.22 3.18 -14.26
C ASN A 229 0.04 2.89 -15.20
N ASN A 230 -0.44 1.64 -15.24
CA ASN A 230 -1.50 1.17 -16.13
C ASN A 230 -2.86 1.00 -15.44
N PHE A 231 -2.93 1.10 -14.11
CA PHE A 231 -4.20 1.25 -13.38
C PHE A 231 -4.83 2.58 -13.80
N GLY A 232 -5.69 2.55 -14.80
CA GLY A 232 -6.28 3.74 -15.44
C GLY A 232 -7.09 4.67 -14.53
N SER A 233 -7.20 4.37 -13.22
CA SER A 233 -7.80 5.28 -12.23
C SER A 233 -7.15 5.18 -10.84
N ASP A 234 -7.18 6.29 -10.11
CA ASP A 234 -6.78 6.38 -8.69
C ASP A 234 -7.49 5.35 -7.81
N LEU A 235 -8.77 5.12 -8.08
CA LEU A 235 -9.58 4.15 -7.36
C LEU A 235 -9.04 2.73 -7.52
N ASN A 236 -8.59 2.35 -8.72
CA ASN A 236 -8.05 1.02 -8.96
C ASN A 236 -6.81 0.78 -8.09
N ARG A 237 -5.96 1.81 -7.93
CA ARG A 237 -4.78 1.75 -7.05
C ARG A 237 -5.18 1.62 -5.57
N MET A 238 -6.21 2.36 -5.14
CA MET A 238 -6.76 2.23 -3.78
C MET A 238 -7.41 0.86 -3.53
N ALA A 239 -8.06 0.27 -4.54
CA ALA A 239 -8.65 -1.06 -4.46
C ALA A 239 -7.55 -2.14 -4.36
N VAL A 240 -6.47 -2.01 -5.15
CA VAL A 240 -5.30 -2.89 -5.03
C VAL A 240 -4.64 -2.75 -3.66
N LEU A 241 -4.48 -1.53 -3.14
CA LEU A 241 -4.01 -1.34 -1.78
C LEU A 241 -4.93 -2.06 -0.76
N ALA A 242 -6.24 -1.89 -0.87
CA ALA A 242 -7.19 -2.54 0.04
C ALA A 242 -7.14 -4.08 -0.08
N HIS A 243 -6.95 -4.60 -1.29
CA HIS A 243 -6.73 -6.03 -1.54
C HIS A 243 -5.49 -6.53 -0.79
N GLU A 244 -4.34 -5.88 -0.96
CA GLU A 244 -3.11 -6.30 -0.27
C GLU A 244 -3.24 -6.15 1.24
N VAL A 245 -3.91 -5.09 1.72
CA VAL A 245 -4.19 -4.94 3.15
C VAL A 245 -5.11 -6.04 3.68
N ALA A 246 -6.05 -6.52 2.87
CA ALA A 246 -6.95 -7.59 3.25
C ALA A 246 -6.20 -8.89 3.54
N HIS A 247 -5.13 -9.21 2.80
CA HIS A 247 -4.27 -10.36 3.12
C HIS A 247 -3.66 -10.25 4.53
N PHE A 248 -3.30 -9.05 5.00
CA PHE A 248 -2.81 -8.88 6.38
C PHE A 248 -3.90 -8.99 7.42
N VAL A 249 -5.03 -8.35 7.15
CA VAL A 249 -6.17 -8.39 8.07
C VAL A 249 -6.69 -9.82 8.19
N GLY A 250 -6.82 -10.53 7.07
CA GLY A 250 -7.19 -11.93 6.97
C GLY A 250 -6.28 -12.80 7.83
N HIS A 251 -4.97 -12.77 7.55
CA HIS A 251 -3.99 -13.55 8.31
C HIS A 251 -3.99 -13.20 9.81
N LYS A 252 -4.00 -11.91 10.17
CA LYS A 252 -4.00 -11.45 11.58
C LYS A 252 -5.23 -11.89 12.36
N LEU A 253 -6.37 -11.97 11.67
CA LEU A 253 -7.61 -12.48 12.24
C LEU A 253 -7.74 -14.00 12.13
N ASN A 254 -6.84 -14.66 11.39
CA ASN A 254 -6.99 -16.03 10.95
C ASN A 254 -8.37 -16.24 10.31
N ALA A 255 -8.71 -15.39 9.34
CA ALA A 255 -10.01 -15.35 8.67
C ALA A 255 -9.93 -15.88 7.23
N ASP A 256 -8.90 -15.51 6.48
CA ASP A 256 -8.70 -15.82 5.05
C ASP A 256 -8.41 -17.30 4.75
N ASN A 257 -7.82 -18.02 5.71
CA ASN A 257 -7.60 -19.48 5.66
C ASN A 257 -8.30 -20.20 6.83
N SER A 258 -9.45 -19.66 7.27
CA SER A 258 -10.24 -20.32 8.32
C SER A 258 -11.19 -21.32 7.71
N SER A 259 -11.43 -22.45 8.41
CA SER A 259 -12.46 -23.39 7.99
C SER A 259 -13.84 -22.74 7.90
N GLU A 260 -14.14 -21.75 8.76
CA GLU A 260 -15.39 -20.97 8.69
C GLU A 260 -15.51 -20.21 7.36
N TRP A 261 -14.41 -19.59 6.89
CA TRP A 261 -14.38 -18.90 5.60
C TRP A 261 -14.41 -19.87 4.43
N GLU A 262 -13.67 -20.98 4.50
CA GLU A 262 -13.63 -22.02 3.48
C GLU A 262 -15.02 -22.64 3.29
N ASP A 263 -15.67 -23.07 4.37
CA ASP A 263 -17.01 -23.64 4.37
C ASP A 263 -18.04 -22.64 3.81
N LEU A 264 -17.99 -21.39 4.29
CA LEU A 264 -18.90 -20.33 3.84
C LEU A 264 -18.71 -20.00 2.35
N SER A 265 -17.48 -20.10 1.88
CA SER A 265 -17.10 -19.76 0.52
C SER A 265 -17.17 -20.94 -0.45
N GLY A 266 -17.48 -22.13 0.04
CA GLY A 266 -17.53 -23.36 -0.74
C GLY A 266 -16.16 -23.79 -1.26
N TRP A 267 -15.09 -23.53 -0.51
CA TRP A 267 -13.75 -24.03 -0.79
C TRP A 267 -13.54 -25.40 -0.16
N GLU A 268 -12.88 -26.28 -0.90
CA GLU A 268 -12.39 -27.56 -0.42
C GLU A 268 -10.90 -27.64 -0.73
N SER A 269 -10.13 -28.32 0.14
CA SER A 269 -8.69 -28.52 -0.06
C SER A 269 -8.33 -29.99 -0.07
N GLU A 270 -7.47 -30.37 -0.99
CA GLU A 270 -6.75 -31.64 -0.95
C GLU A 270 -5.26 -31.37 -0.72
N MET A 271 -4.70 -31.98 0.33
CA MET A 271 -3.28 -31.90 0.61
C MET A 271 -2.55 -33.06 -0.03
N SER A 272 -1.51 -32.76 -0.81
CA SER A 272 -0.61 -33.74 -1.42
C SER A 272 0.84 -33.47 -1.01
N PHE A 273 1.66 -34.51 -1.00
CA PHE A 273 3.10 -34.39 -0.70
C PHE A 273 3.88 -34.76 -1.95
N GLU A 274 4.51 -33.77 -2.59
CA GLU A 274 5.26 -33.95 -3.83
C GLU A 274 6.64 -33.29 -3.72
N ASN A 275 7.71 -33.98 -4.11
CA ASN A 275 9.07 -33.46 -4.11
C ASN A 275 9.54 -32.86 -2.77
N TYR A 276 9.09 -33.44 -1.64
CA TYR A 276 9.34 -32.95 -0.28
C TYR A 276 8.61 -31.66 0.11
N ASP A 277 7.69 -31.18 -0.74
CA ASP A 277 6.85 -30.02 -0.47
C ASP A 277 5.40 -30.47 -0.21
N LEU A 278 4.79 -29.91 0.83
CA LEU A 278 3.35 -30.02 1.07
C LEU A 278 2.64 -29.05 0.12
N LYS A 279 1.80 -29.58 -0.76
CA LYS A 279 0.96 -28.80 -1.67
C LYS A 279 -0.48 -28.86 -1.22
N THR A 280 -1.16 -27.74 -1.32
CA THR A 280 -2.61 -27.65 -1.11
C THR A 280 -3.24 -27.33 -2.45
N GLU A 281 -4.08 -28.23 -2.93
CA GLU A 281 -4.90 -28.04 -4.12
C GLU A 281 -6.29 -27.59 -3.69
N TRP A 282 -6.73 -26.46 -4.21
CA TRP A 282 -8.03 -25.88 -3.87
C TRP A 282 -9.05 -26.18 -4.97
N SER A 283 -10.21 -26.70 -4.58
CA SER A 283 -11.40 -26.83 -5.41
C SER A 283 -12.53 -25.97 -4.84
N LYS A 284 -13.51 -25.63 -5.67
CA LYS A 284 -14.64 -24.78 -5.30
C LYS A 284 -15.95 -25.41 -5.71
N SER A 285 -16.97 -25.25 -4.88
CA SER A 285 -18.34 -25.65 -5.18
C SER A 285 -18.89 -24.90 -6.39
N GLU A 286 -19.72 -25.55 -7.20
CA GLU A 286 -20.41 -24.92 -8.35
C GLU A 286 -21.37 -23.81 -7.92
N ASP A 287 -21.92 -23.92 -6.70
CA ASP A 287 -22.88 -22.96 -6.14
C ASP A 287 -22.20 -21.85 -5.29
N ALA A 288 -20.87 -21.84 -5.21
CA ALA A 288 -20.12 -20.87 -4.42
C ALA A 288 -20.23 -19.44 -4.99
N CYS A 289 -20.42 -18.46 -4.10
CA CYS A 289 -20.52 -17.06 -4.48
C CYS A 289 -19.14 -16.40 -4.58
N PHE A 290 -18.69 -16.08 -5.79
CA PHE A 290 -17.47 -15.32 -6.04
C PHE A 290 -17.77 -13.99 -6.70
N PHE A 291 -17.29 -12.89 -6.11
CA PHE A 291 -17.59 -11.55 -6.60
C PHE A 291 -16.67 -11.10 -7.76
N SER A 292 -15.49 -11.70 -7.88
CA SER A 292 -14.57 -11.48 -9.00
C SER A 292 -13.99 -12.81 -9.51
N THR A 293 -13.50 -12.83 -10.75
CA THR A 293 -12.79 -14.01 -11.28
C THR A 293 -11.49 -14.25 -10.52
N TYR A 294 -10.81 -13.19 -10.06
CA TYR A 294 -9.57 -13.32 -9.30
C TYR A 294 -9.78 -13.99 -7.94
N GLY A 295 -10.89 -13.68 -7.27
CA GLY A 295 -11.27 -14.34 -6.01
C GLY A 295 -11.55 -15.83 -6.18
N GLN A 296 -11.71 -16.34 -7.40
CA GLN A 296 -11.86 -17.78 -7.66
C GLN A 296 -10.54 -18.55 -7.71
N THR A 297 -9.42 -17.91 -7.36
CA THR A 297 -8.08 -18.53 -7.43
C THR A 297 -7.78 -19.41 -6.23
N ASN A 298 -8.07 -18.93 -5.02
CA ASN A 298 -7.90 -19.64 -3.75
C ASN A 298 -8.67 -18.88 -2.63
N PRO A 299 -8.85 -19.46 -1.42
CA PRO A 299 -9.61 -18.83 -0.34
C PRO A 299 -9.08 -17.47 0.12
N ALA A 300 -7.76 -17.28 0.11
CA ALA A 300 -7.16 -16.01 0.51
C ALA A 300 -7.45 -14.88 -0.50
N GLU A 301 -7.40 -15.18 -1.80
CA GLU A 301 -7.77 -14.21 -2.84
C GLU A 301 -9.27 -13.93 -2.85
N ASP A 302 -10.11 -14.94 -2.57
CA ASP A 302 -11.54 -14.74 -2.35
C ASP A 302 -11.79 -13.77 -1.20
N PHE A 303 -11.12 -13.96 -0.07
CA PHE A 303 -11.22 -13.07 1.09
C PHE A 303 -10.79 -11.64 0.75
N ALA A 304 -9.66 -11.49 0.06
CA ALA A 304 -9.14 -10.17 -0.30
C ALA A 304 -10.08 -9.43 -1.28
N GLU A 305 -10.61 -10.11 -2.28
CA GLU A 305 -11.56 -9.54 -3.22
C GLU A 305 -12.92 -9.23 -2.55
N ALA A 306 -13.38 -10.09 -1.64
CA ALA A 306 -14.55 -9.86 -0.81
C ALA A 306 -14.37 -8.62 0.10
N PHE A 307 -13.19 -8.42 0.68
CA PHE A 307 -12.86 -7.25 1.48
C PHE A 307 -12.96 -5.96 0.66
N VAL A 308 -12.41 -5.95 -0.56
CA VAL A 308 -12.52 -4.81 -1.50
C VAL A 308 -13.98 -4.57 -1.87
N ALA A 309 -14.73 -5.62 -2.21
CA ALA A 309 -16.14 -5.52 -2.57
C ALA A 309 -16.98 -4.94 -1.42
N TYR A 310 -16.77 -5.43 -0.19
CA TYR A 310 -17.41 -4.93 1.02
C TYR A 310 -17.13 -3.44 1.24
N ARG A 311 -15.91 -2.98 0.95
CA ARG A 311 -15.53 -1.58 1.16
C ARG A 311 -16.07 -0.64 0.10
N TYR A 312 -16.02 -1.03 -1.18
CA TYR A 312 -16.21 -0.09 -2.28
C TYR A 312 -17.55 -0.26 -3.01
N VAL A 313 -18.16 -1.44 -2.97
CA VAL A 313 -19.44 -1.77 -3.64
C VAL A 313 -20.34 -2.60 -2.73
N ALA A 314 -20.43 -2.18 -1.47
CA ALA A 314 -21.09 -2.88 -0.38
C ALA A 314 -22.55 -3.27 -0.68
N ASP A 315 -23.32 -2.42 -1.37
CA ASP A 315 -24.72 -2.69 -1.70
C ASP A 315 -24.85 -3.84 -2.70
N GLU A 316 -24.03 -3.81 -3.76
CA GLU A 316 -23.97 -4.85 -4.77
C GLU A 316 -23.46 -6.16 -4.15
N TYR A 317 -22.41 -6.10 -3.32
CA TYR A 317 -21.88 -7.27 -2.61
C TYR A 317 -22.90 -7.91 -1.66
N LYS A 318 -23.62 -7.09 -0.88
CA LYS A 318 -24.69 -7.53 0.02
C LYS A 318 -25.83 -8.25 -0.71
N LYS A 319 -26.11 -7.85 -1.95
CA LYS A 319 -27.14 -8.46 -2.80
C LYS A 319 -26.67 -9.78 -3.40
N GLU A 320 -25.42 -9.84 -3.88
CA GLU A 320 -24.89 -11.00 -4.60
C GLU A 320 -24.39 -12.10 -3.66
N CYS A 321 -23.60 -11.75 -2.64
CA CYS A 321 -23.04 -12.68 -1.66
C CYS A 321 -23.44 -12.29 -0.21
N PRO A 322 -24.73 -12.37 0.16
CA PRO A 322 -25.24 -11.86 1.43
C PRO A 322 -24.60 -12.47 2.67
N GLU A 323 -24.23 -13.75 2.63
CA GLU A 323 -23.64 -14.46 3.77
C GLU A 323 -22.19 -14.04 4.00
N LYS A 324 -21.38 -13.98 2.94
CA LYS A 324 -20.01 -13.42 3.00
C LYS A 324 -20.00 -11.95 3.41
N TYR A 325 -20.98 -11.17 2.95
CA TYR A 325 -21.17 -9.80 3.42
C TYR A 325 -21.37 -9.73 4.93
N GLN A 326 -22.24 -10.57 5.50
CA GLN A 326 -22.50 -10.62 6.94
C GLN A 326 -21.26 -11.05 7.72
N TYR A 327 -20.53 -12.05 7.22
CA TYR A 327 -19.26 -12.49 7.80
C TYR A 327 -18.27 -11.33 7.89
N LEU A 328 -18.03 -10.61 6.78
CA LEU A 328 -17.12 -9.47 6.78
C LEU A 328 -17.59 -8.36 7.71
N ARG A 329 -18.89 -8.02 7.70
CA ARG A 329 -19.44 -7.02 8.63
C ARG A 329 -19.11 -7.37 10.07
N ASP A 330 -19.40 -8.60 10.49
CA ASP A 330 -19.39 -8.96 11.91
C ASP A 330 -18.00 -9.35 12.42
N LYS A 331 -17.22 -10.06 11.60
CA LYS A 331 -15.91 -10.62 12.00
C LYS A 331 -14.74 -9.71 11.64
N VAL A 332 -14.84 -9.01 10.51
CA VAL A 332 -13.70 -8.25 9.95
C VAL A 332 -13.88 -6.76 10.18
N PHE A 333 -15.04 -6.20 9.87
CA PHE A 333 -15.31 -4.76 9.96
C PHE A 333 -16.02 -4.33 11.25
N ASN A 334 -16.23 -5.26 12.19
CA ASN A 334 -16.80 -5.00 13.52
C ASN A 334 -18.09 -4.15 13.49
N GLY A 335 -19.04 -4.55 12.65
CA GLY A 335 -20.34 -3.92 12.48
C GLY A 335 -20.35 -2.66 11.60
N ILE A 336 -19.20 -2.23 11.06
CA ILE A 336 -19.14 -1.06 10.16
C ILE A 336 -19.63 -1.47 8.77
N GLU A 337 -20.67 -0.80 8.26
CA GLU A 337 -21.25 -1.03 6.93
C GLU A 337 -20.93 0.14 5.99
N PHE A 338 -20.67 -0.13 4.70
CA PHE A 338 -20.33 0.89 3.68
C PHE A 338 -21.39 1.04 2.58
N THR A 339 -22.64 0.70 2.88
CA THR A 339 -23.78 0.82 1.95
C THR A 339 -24.13 2.30 1.67
N LYS A 340 -24.88 2.58 0.60
CA LYS A 340 -25.27 3.96 0.21
C LYS A 340 -25.95 4.76 1.33
N ASP A 341 -26.70 4.09 2.22
CA ASP A 341 -27.35 4.69 3.39
C ASP A 341 -26.42 4.84 4.61
N LYS A 342 -25.25 4.20 4.58
CA LYS A 342 -24.21 4.22 5.62
C LYS A 342 -22.94 4.85 5.07
N LYS A 343 -22.93 6.18 4.96
CA LYS A 343 -21.76 6.95 4.51
C LYS A 343 -20.67 6.98 5.59
N TYR A 344 -19.89 5.92 5.70
CA TYR A 344 -18.76 5.87 6.64
C TYR A 344 -17.55 6.59 6.06
N CYS A 345 -17.38 7.86 6.45
CA CYS A 345 -16.10 8.56 6.45
C CYS A 345 -15.72 9.11 7.84
N GLU A 346 -16.48 8.73 8.87
CA GLU A 346 -16.32 9.28 10.21
C GLU A 346 -15.46 8.38 11.09
N LYS A 347 -14.45 9.03 11.69
CA LYS A 347 -13.51 8.49 12.66
C LYS A 347 -14.29 8.08 13.92
N ARG A 348 -14.72 6.83 14.01
CA ARG A 348 -15.09 6.28 15.32
C ARG A 348 -13.81 6.09 16.13
N ASP A 349 -13.82 6.62 17.35
CA ASP A 349 -12.81 6.28 18.34
C ASP A 349 -12.86 4.78 18.61
N GLN A 350 -11.69 4.17 18.45
CA GLN A 350 -11.27 2.81 18.71
C GLN A 350 -12.34 1.85 19.28
N VAL A 351 -12.69 0.83 18.50
CA VAL A 351 -12.84 -0.51 19.05
C VAL A 351 -11.57 -1.25 18.66
N LYS A 352 -10.71 -1.54 19.63
CA LYS A 352 -9.52 -2.37 19.41
C LYS A 352 -10.01 -3.74 18.93
N PHE A 353 -9.40 -4.28 17.89
CA PHE A 353 -9.51 -5.72 17.66
C PHE A 353 -8.94 -6.42 18.90
N GLU A 354 -9.81 -6.99 19.73
CA GLU A 354 -9.37 -7.87 20.79
C GLU A 354 -8.94 -9.19 20.15
N LEU A 355 -7.66 -9.26 19.79
CA LEU A 355 -7.05 -10.53 19.42
C LEU A 355 -7.22 -11.49 20.58
N THR A 356 -7.83 -12.63 20.29
CA THR A 356 -7.94 -13.76 21.21
C THR A 356 -6.54 -14.22 21.63
N ARG A 357 -6.45 -14.90 22.78
CA ARG A 357 -5.16 -15.35 23.35
C ARG A 357 -4.38 -16.27 22.40
N SER A 358 -5.06 -17.03 21.54
CA SER A 358 -4.46 -17.88 20.50
C SER A 358 -3.83 -17.05 19.37
N GLN A 359 -4.51 -15.99 18.90
CA GLN A 359 -4.01 -15.10 17.85
C GLN A 359 -2.74 -14.33 18.26
N LYS A 360 -2.55 -14.07 19.56
CA LYS A 360 -1.32 -13.41 20.06
C LYS A 360 -0.06 -14.30 20.01
N ILE A 361 -0.20 -15.62 19.92
CA ILE A 361 0.92 -16.58 19.98
C ILE A 361 1.50 -16.84 18.59
N GLN A 362 0.69 -16.79 17.53
CA GLN A 362 1.15 -16.96 16.14
C GLN A 362 2.00 -15.79 15.60
N MET A 363 1.96 -14.61 16.24
CA MET A 363 2.72 -13.41 15.84
C MET A 363 4.25 -13.50 16.02
N PHE A 364 4.78 -14.56 16.65
CA PHE A 364 6.22 -14.67 16.96
C PHE A 364 6.98 -15.67 16.06
N LEU A 365 6.33 -16.20 15.03
CA LEU A 365 7.01 -17.05 14.05
C LEU A 365 7.39 -16.21 12.83
N PRO A 366 8.69 -16.08 12.51
CA PRO A 366 9.12 -15.45 11.27
C PRO A 366 8.70 -16.32 10.08
N PHE A 367 8.31 -15.66 8.98
CA PHE A 367 8.15 -16.26 7.66
C PHE A 367 9.49 -16.66 7.05
#